data_AF-A0A846N9R2-F1
#
_entry.id   AF-A0A846N9R2-F1
#
_cell.length_a   1.000
_cell.length_b   1.000
_cell.length_c   1.000
_cell.angle_alpha   90.00
_cell.angle_beta   90.00
_cell.angle_gamma   90.00
#
_symmetry.space_group_name_H-M   'P 1'
#
loop_
_entity.id
_entity.type
_entity.pdbx_description
1 polymer ?
#
loop_
_entity_poly.entity_id
_entity_poly.type
_entity_poly.pdbx_seq_one_letter_code
_entity_poly.pdbx_strand_id
1 'polypeptide(L)' 'LSLPELEEICSAALSVGAYGAKISGAGMGGSIIALVRNEEKGKEVIDACLSVGADEGWVSRVGEGVRVESEQDLGG' A
#
# COMPACT_ATOMS: atom_id res chain seq x y z
N LEU A 1 -13.02 -10.22 6.88
CA LEU A 1 -11.59 -10.55 6.85
C LEU A 1 -11.15 -11.01 8.22
N SER A 2 -10.71 -12.26 8.29
CA SER A 2 -10.11 -12.84 9.48
C SER A 2 -8.65 -12.35 9.61
N LEU A 3 -8.08 -12.39 10.82
CA LEU A 3 -6.66 -12.09 11.02
C LEU A 3 -5.71 -12.97 10.17
N PRO A 4 -5.96 -14.29 10.00
CA PRO A 4 -5.13 -15.16 9.16
C PRO A 4 -5.00 -14.73 7.70
N GLU A 5 -6.09 -14.28 7.06
CA GLU A 5 -6.07 -13.83 5.66
C GLU A 5 -5.15 -12.60 5.47
N LEU A 6 -5.18 -11.67 6.43
CA LEU A 6 -4.33 -10.48 6.41
C LEU A 6 -2.85 -10.81 6.65
N GLU A 7 -2.57 -11.79 7.52
CA GLU A 7 -1.20 -12.28 7.75
C GLU A 7 -0.64 -12.98 6.50
N GLU A 8 -1.48 -13.69 5.76
CA GLU A 8 -1.10 -14.36 4.51
C GLU A 8 -0.74 -13.35 3.42
N ILE A 9 -1.53 -12.27 3.27
CA ILE A 9 -1.20 -11.17 2.34
C ILE A 9 0.10 -10.46 2.76
N CYS A 10 0.31 -10.19 4.06
CA CYS A 10 1.59 -9.63 4.54
C CYS A 10 2.77 -10.57 4.24
N SER A 11 2.60 -11.87 4.43
CA SER A 11 3.63 -12.88 4.14
C SER A 11 3.94 -12.94 2.65
N ALA A 12 2.93 -12.88 1.78
CA ALA A 12 3.10 -12.81 0.33
C ALA A 12 3.91 -11.58 -0.08
N ALA A 13 3.59 -10.40 0.45
CA ALA A 13 4.34 -9.18 0.18
C ALA A 13 5.83 -9.29 0.57
N LEU A 14 6.12 -9.85 1.75
CA LEU A 14 7.49 -10.07 2.21
C LEU A 14 8.24 -11.08 1.32
N SER A 15 7.57 -12.14 0.86
CA SER A 15 8.17 -13.22 0.07
C SER A 15 8.77 -12.75 -1.26
N VAL A 16 8.23 -11.68 -1.85
CA VAL A 16 8.67 -11.14 -3.15
C VAL A 16 9.58 -9.92 -3.02
N GLY A 17 9.92 -9.52 -1.79
CA GLY A 17 10.95 -8.52 -1.51
C GLY A 17 10.46 -7.18 -0.99
N ALA A 18 9.26 -7.10 -0.39
CA ALA A 18 8.93 -5.96 0.45
C ALA A 18 9.88 -5.88 1.66
N TYR A 19 10.28 -4.67 2.03
CA TYR A 19 11.10 -4.44 3.24
C TYR A 19 10.31 -4.62 4.53
N GLY A 20 8.99 -4.45 4.45
CA GLY A 20 8.07 -4.62 5.56
C GLY A 20 6.64 -4.45 5.05
N ALA A 21 5.69 -5.13 5.69
CA ALA A 21 4.27 -4.97 5.45
C ALA A 21 3.56 -4.76 6.78
N LYS A 22 2.56 -3.87 6.80
CA LYS A 22 1.75 -3.60 7.99
C LYS A 22 0.28 -3.49 7.62
N ILE A 23 -0.55 -4.06 8.47
CA ILE A 23 -2.00 -3.89 8.43
C ILE A 23 -2.35 -2.50 8.98
N SER A 24 -3.11 -1.73 8.20
CA SER A 24 -3.63 -0.41 8.52
C SER A 24 -5.16 -0.46 8.59
N GLY A 25 -5.73 -0.09 9.74
CA GLY A 25 -7.17 0.02 9.92
C GLY A 25 -7.56 0.33 11.37
N ALA A 26 -8.54 1.23 11.55
CA ALA A 26 -9.11 1.60 12.85
C ALA A 26 -10.22 0.65 13.35
N GLY A 27 -10.30 -0.58 12.81
CA GLY A 27 -11.27 -1.61 13.23
C GLY A 27 -12.38 -1.97 12.23
N MET A 28 -12.41 -1.41 11.01
CA MET A 28 -13.44 -1.72 9.99
C MET A 28 -12.92 -2.32 8.67
N GLY A 29 -11.67 -2.81 8.66
CA GLY A 29 -11.03 -3.42 7.49
C GLY A 29 -10.26 -2.41 6.65
N GLY A 30 -9.07 -2.69 6.13
CA GLY A 30 -8.24 -3.90 6.14
C GLY A 30 -7.12 -3.70 5.13
N SER A 31 -6.52 -2.50 5.11
CA SER A 31 -5.58 -2.10 4.07
C SER A 31 -4.18 -2.52 4.48
N ILE A 32 -3.41 -3.10 3.56
CA ILE A 32 -2.02 -3.47 3.82
C ILE A 32 -1.12 -2.46 3.13
N ILE A 33 -0.19 -1.88 3.88
CA ILE A 33 0.85 -1.02 3.32
C ILE A 33 2.18 -1.77 3.41
N ALA A 34 2.78 -1.98 2.25
CA ALA A 34 4.08 -2.62 2.08
C ALA A 34 5.10 -1.59 1.60
N LEU A 35 6.26 -1.55 2.25
CA LEU A 35 7.37 -0.71 1.83
C LEU A 35 8.21 -1.46 0.80
N VAL A 36 8.39 -0.86 -0.36
CA VAL A 36 9.13 -1.44 -1.49
C VAL A 36 10.22 -0.50 -1.97
N ARG A 37 11.24 -1.06 -2.61
CA ARG A 37 12.38 -0.28 -3.12
C ARG A 37 11.98 0.70 -4.24
N ASN A 38 11.12 0.27 -5.15
CA ASN A 38 10.76 1.00 -6.36
C ASN A 38 9.41 0.51 -6.90
N GLU A 39 8.90 1.18 -7.94
CA GLU A 39 7.61 0.86 -8.55
C GLU A 39 7.54 -0.52 -9.20
N GLU A 40 8.64 -0.99 -9.80
CA GLU A 40 8.72 -2.32 -10.39
C GLU A 40 8.47 -3.39 -9.33
N LYS A 41 9.21 -3.32 -8.22
CA LYS A 41 9.02 -4.20 -7.06
C LYS A 41 7.63 -4.01 -6.44
N GLY A 42 7.09 -2.80 -6.46
CA GLY A 42 5.72 -2.51 -6.01
C GLY A 42 4.66 -3.28 -6.80
N LYS A 43 4.80 -3.37 -8.12
CA LYS A 43 3.89 -4.15 -8.98
C LYS A 43 4.00 -5.65 -8.68
N GLU A 44 5.22 -6.18 -8.56
CA GLU A 44 5.41 -7.59 -8.18
C GLU A 44 4.78 -7.92 -6.81
N VAL A 45 4.89 -7.01 -5.84
CA VAL A 45 4.24 -7.14 -4.53
C VAL A 45 2.72 -7.14 -4.66
N ILE A 46 2.15 -6.25 -5.47
CA ILE A 46 0.70 -6.20 -5.71
C ILE A 46 0.22 -7.53 -6.31
N ASP A 47 0.89 -8.03 -7.35
CA ASP A 47 0.51 -9.28 -8.01
C ASP A 47 0.54 -10.47 -7.04
N ALA A 48 1.56 -10.53 -6.17
CA ALA A 48 1.65 -11.56 -5.13
C ALA A 48 0.49 -11.46 -4.12
N CYS A 49 0.18 -10.25 -3.65
CA CYS A 49 -0.93 -10.01 -2.72
C CYS A 49 -2.30 -10.37 -3.33
N LEU A 50 -2.54 -10.00 -4.59
CA LEU A 50 -3.80 -10.31 -5.30
C LEU A 50 -3.97 -11.84 -5.46
N SER A 51 -2.88 -12.56 -5.67
CA SER A 51 -2.92 -14.03 -5.81
C SER A 51 -3.36 -14.79 -4.55
N VAL A 52 -3.25 -14.17 -3.38
CA VAL A 52 -3.61 -14.75 -2.07
C VAL A 52 -4.84 -14.10 -1.43
N GLY A 53 -5.58 -13.27 -2.19
CA GLY A 53 -6.88 -12.75 -1.77
C GLY A 53 -6.93 -11.27 -1.38
N ALA A 54 -5.91 -10.47 -1.74
CA ALA A 54 -6.11 -9.02 -1.76
C ALA A 54 -7.09 -8.63 -2.88
N ASP A 55 -7.98 -7.67 -2.61
CA ASP A 55 -8.99 -7.24 -3.59
C ASP A 55 -8.40 -6.32 -4.67
N GLU A 56 -7.61 -5.31 -4.24
CA GLU A 56 -7.01 -4.30 -5.12
C GLU A 56 -5.65 -3.84 -4.56
N GLY A 57 -4.80 -3.25 -5.41
CA GLY A 57 -3.52 -2.69 -5.00
C GLY A 57 -2.99 -1.62 -5.95
N TRP A 58 -2.27 -0.64 -5.39
CA TRP A 58 -1.63 0.44 -6.15
C TRP A 58 -0.28 0.81 -5.55
N VAL A 59 0.63 1.31 -6.38
CA VAL A 59 1.91 1.86 -5.90
C VAL A 59 1.74 3.35 -5.66
N SER A 60 1.94 3.78 -4.41
CA SER A 60 1.96 5.20 -4.04
C SER A 60 3.39 5.66 -3.76
N ARG A 61 3.75 6.83 -4.27
CA ARG A 61 5.00 7.51 -3.88
C ARG A 61 4.78 8.31 -2.61
N VAL A 62 5.84 8.57 -1.86
CA VAL A 62 5.78 9.48 -0.71
C VAL A 62 5.38 10.86 -1.23
N GLY A 63 4.15 11.28 -0.88
CA GLY A 63 3.60 12.56 -1.28
C GLY A 63 4.31 13.71 -0.57
N GLU A 64 4.17 14.89 -1.14
CA GLU A 64 4.63 16.11 -0.49
C GLU A 64 3.79 16.41 0.76
N GLY A 65 4.37 17.15 1.70
CA GLY A 65 3.67 17.58 2.91
C GLY A 65 2.48 18.48 2.59
N VAL A 66 1.65 18.74 3.60
CA VAL A 66 0.49 19.63 3.47
C VAL A 66 0.91 21.01 2.96
N ARG A 67 0.20 21.52 1.96
CA ARG A 67 0.36 22.86 1.41
C ARG A 67 -0.91 23.66 1.70
N VAL A 68 -0.75 24.94 2.02
CA VAL A 68 -1.89 25.88 2.08
C VAL A 68 -1.94 26.54 0.70
N GLU A 69 -2.99 26.26 -0.06
CA GLU A 69 -3.22 26.95 -1.34
C GLU A 69 -3.75 28.35 -1.06
N SER A 70 -3.16 29.35 -1.69
CA SER A 70 -3.65 30.74 -1.65
C SER A 70 -4.36 31.07 -2.97
N GLU A 71 -5.33 32.00 -2.96
CA GLU A 71 -6.09 32.39 -4.17
C GLU A 71 -5.20 32.83 -5.35
N GLN A 72 -3.94 33.18 -5.10
CA GLN A 72 -2.95 33.58 -6.10
C GLN A 72 -2.34 32.41 -6.88
N ASP A 73 -2.48 31.16 -6.40
CA ASP A 73 -1.95 29.95 -7.04
C ASP A 73 -2.92 29.36 -8.09
N LEU A 74 -4.16 29.86 -8.16
CA LEU A 74 -5.22 29.34 -9.03
C LEU A 74 -5.18 29.86 -10.48
N GLY A 75 -4.18 30.66 -10.86
CA GLY A 75 -3.96 31.09 -12.25
C GLY A 75 -5.21 31.73 -12.89
N GLY A 76 -5.36 33.04 -12.74
CA GLY A 76 -6.30 33.82 -13.55
C GLY A 76 -6.01 33.77 -15.04
#